data_AF-I3SHI3-F1
#
_entry.id   AF-I3SHI3-F1
#
_cell.length_a   1.000
_cell.length_b   1.000
_cell.length_c   1.000
_cell.angle_alpha   90.00
_cell.angle_beta   90.00
_cell.angle_gamma   90.00
#
_symmetry.space_group_name_H-M   'P 1'
#
loop_
_entity.id
_entity.type
_entity.pdbx_description
1 polymer ?
#
loop_
_entity_poly.entity_id
_entity_poly.type
_entity_poly.pdbx_seq_one_letter_code
_entity_poly.pdbx_strand_id
1 'polypeptide(L)'
;MCGCTSHRYGDAVGRLRVFVNGYLEITCECIPGCEEDKLTPAAFEKHSGRETARKWKNNIWVIVDGEKVPLYKTVLLKYYNQALKTASGSHKSNNGQACHRDEFICCTRCNKERRFRLRTKEECRHHHDALADPNWKCSDLPYDKITCDDEEERGSRRVYRGCTHSAACKGCTSCVCFGCELCRFSDCTCQTCTDFTRNAKA
;
A
#
# COMPACT_ATOMS: atom_id res chain seq x y z
N MET A 1 14.69 -2.86 3.07
CA MET A 1 15.91 -2.05 2.97
C MET A 1 15.67 -0.91 1.99
N CYS A 2 16.11 0.31 2.32
CA CYS A 2 16.13 1.45 1.41
C CYS A 2 17.55 1.95 1.21
N GLY A 3 17.75 2.85 0.24
CA GLY A 3 19.02 3.54 0.09
C GLY A 3 18.97 4.66 -0.93
N CYS A 4 20.10 5.35 -1.07
CA CYS A 4 20.31 6.39 -2.06
C CYS A 4 21.71 6.24 -2.65
N THR A 5 21.81 6.26 -3.98
CA THR A 5 23.09 6.00 -4.68
C THR A 5 23.78 7.30 -5.05
N SER A 6 24.95 7.57 -4.49
CA SER A 6 25.85 8.67 -4.88
C SER A 6 26.86 8.21 -5.92
N HIS A 7 27.14 9.06 -6.91
CA HIS A 7 28.19 8.80 -7.90
C HIS A 7 29.58 8.75 -7.25
N ARG A 8 29.81 9.48 -6.16
CA ARG A 8 31.12 9.56 -5.51
C ARG A 8 31.31 8.46 -4.46
N TYR A 9 30.26 8.11 -3.72
CA TYR A 9 30.37 7.28 -2.52
C TYR A 9 29.65 5.93 -2.62
N GLY A 10 28.96 5.65 -3.74
CA GLY A 10 28.15 4.45 -3.87
C GLY A 10 26.84 4.53 -3.10
N ASP A 11 26.36 3.39 -2.61
CA ASP A 11 25.07 3.31 -1.91
C ASP A 11 25.18 3.70 -0.44
N ALA A 12 24.45 4.73 -0.04
CA ALA A 12 24.07 4.91 1.36
C ALA A 12 22.82 4.05 1.63
N VAL A 13 22.92 3.07 2.51
CA VAL A 13 21.80 2.18 2.87
C VAL A 13 21.13 2.63 4.17
N GLY A 14 19.88 2.22 4.34
CA GLY A 14 19.13 2.45 5.57
C GLY A 14 17.84 1.64 5.66
N ARG A 15 17.07 1.91 6.71
CA ARG A 15 15.74 1.35 6.93
C ARG A 15 14.67 2.43 6.87
N LEU A 16 13.78 2.34 5.89
CA LEU A 16 12.63 3.22 5.77
C LEU A 16 11.49 2.72 6.67
N ARG A 17 10.98 3.62 7.50
CA ARG A 17 9.75 3.46 8.26
C ARG A 17 8.67 4.40 7.70
N VAL A 18 7.47 3.85 7.51
CA VAL A 18 6.30 4.59 7.02
C VAL A 18 5.28 4.65 8.15
N PHE A 19 4.93 5.85 8.59
CA PHE A 19 3.94 6.07 9.63
C PHE A 19 2.55 6.25 9.03
N VAL A 20 1.52 5.96 9.85
CA VAL A 20 0.11 6.06 9.44
C VAL A 20 -0.33 7.49 9.15
N ASN A 21 0.25 8.46 9.84
CA ASN A 21 0.06 9.89 9.59
C ASN A 21 0.78 10.38 8.32
N GLY A 22 1.39 9.47 7.56
CA GLY A 22 2.14 9.77 6.34
C GLY A 22 3.56 10.26 6.56
N TYR A 23 4.03 10.37 7.81
CA TYR A 23 5.43 10.67 8.08
C TYR A 23 6.33 9.53 7.58
N LEU A 24 7.54 9.89 7.14
CA LEU A 24 8.55 8.95 6.67
C LEU A 24 9.82 9.22 7.45
N GLU A 25 10.43 8.16 7.96
CA GLU A 25 11.70 8.20 8.70
C GLU A 25 12.65 7.17 8.09
N ILE A 26 13.92 7.54 7.97
CA ILE A 26 14.98 6.64 7.53
C ILE A 26 16.02 6.56 8.62
N THR A 27 16.24 5.35 9.13
CA THR A 27 17.39 5.02 9.95
C THR A 27 18.60 4.77 9.04
N CYS A 28 19.63 5.61 9.15
CA CYS A 28 20.83 5.49 8.32
C CYS A 28 21.71 4.33 8.80
N GLU A 29 22.21 3.53 7.86
CA GLU A 29 23.15 2.43 8.12
C GLU A 29 24.31 2.45 7.12
N CYS A 30 24.64 3.64 6.59
CA CYS A 30 25.62 3.79 5.51
C CYS A 30 27.04 3.39 5.93
N ILE A 31 27.40 3.59 7.21
CA ILE A 31 28.67 3.21 7.81
C ILE A 31 28.45 2.73 9.26
N PRO A 32 29.29 1.81 9.77
CA PRO A 32 29.34 1.52 11.20
C PRO A 32 29.62 2.79 12.01
N GLY A 33 28.75 3.10 12.98
CA GLY A 33 28.88 4.30 13.82
C GLY A 33 28.33 5.59 13.21
N CYS A 34 27.48 5.51 12.16
CA CYS A 34 26.73 6.67 11.70
C CYS A 34 25.87 7.23 12.84
N GLU A 35 26.10 8.48 13.25
CA GLU A 35 25.36 9.14 14.33
C GLU A 35 23.97 9.65 13.89
N GLU A 36 23.72 9.66 12.58
CA GLU A 36 22.47 10.11 12.00
C GLU A 36 21.42 8.99 12.10
N ASP A 37 20.67 8.97 13.20
CA ASP A 37 19.62 7.97 13.43
C ASP A 37 18.36 8.32 12.63
N LYS A 38 17.58 9.32 13.06
CA LYS A 38 16.23 9.56 12.52
C LYS A 38 16.20 10.67 11.48
N LEU A 39 16.40 10.31 10.22
CA LEU A 39 16.42 11.26 9.11
C LEU A 39 15.07 11.32 8.39
N THR A 40 14.65 12.52 8.01
CA THR A 40 13.64 12.67 6.96
C THR A 40 14.21 12.18 5.61
N PRO A 41 13.38 11.76 4.64
CA PRO A 41 13.89 11.35 3.33
C PRO A 41 14.77 12.41 2.64
N ALA A 42 14.40 13.69 2.74
CA ALA A 42 15.21 14.77 2.18
C ALA A 42 16.56 14.93 2.91
N ALA A 43 16.58 14.78 4.24
CA ALA A 43 17.82 14.83 5.01
C ALA A 43 18.73 13.63 4.69
N PHE A 44 18.16 12.42 4.54
CA PHE A 44 18.88 11.24 4.11
C PHE A 44 19.46 11.37 2.69
N GLU A 45 18.70 11.92 1.73
CA GLU A 45 19.20 12.22 0.39
C GLU A 45 20.41 13.16 0.44
N LYS A 46 20.35 14.23 1.24
CA LYS A 46 21.48 15.14 1.45
C LYS A 46 22.66 14.42 2.11
N HIS A 47 22.42 13.67 3.18
CA HIS A 47 23.44 12.89 3.90
C HIS A 47 24.16 11.89 2.99
N SER A 48 23.44 11.27 2.04
CA SER A 48 24.03 10.35 1.05
C SER A 48 24.95 11.01 0.02
N GLY A 49 25.11 12.34 0.06
CA GLY A 49 25.95 13.10 -0.87
C GLY A 49 25.23 13.57 -2.14
N ARG A 50 23.89 13.68 -2.11
CA ARG A 50 23.06 14.22 -3.21
C ARG A 50 22.46 15.60 -2.89
N GLU A 51 23.21 16.48 -2.24
CA GLU A 51 22.74 17.77 -1.69
C GLU A 51 22.01 18.69 -2.70
N THR A 52 22.31 18.61 -3.99
CA THR A 52 21.70 19.45 -5.04
C THR A 52 20.42 18.87 -5.64
N ALA A 53 20.16 17.57 -5.45
CA ALA A 53 19.01 16.91 -6.04
C ALA A 53 17.87 16.94 -5.01
N ARG A 54 16.95 17.91 -5.06
CA ARG A 54 15.74 17.93 -4.20
C ARG A 54 14.67 16.95 -4.68
N LYS A 55 15.08 15.75 -5.07
CA LYS A 55 14.24 14.75 -5.75
C LYS A 55 14.27 13.41 -5.00
N TRP A 56 14.27 13.44 -3.67
CA TRP A 56 14.36 12.25 -2.82
C TRP A 56 13.37 11.15 -3.20
N LYS A 57 12.15 11.49 -3.65
CA LYS A 57 11.16 10.50 -4.12
C LYS A 57 11.67 9.64 -5.29
N ASN A 58 12.54 10.21 -6.13
CA ASN A 58 13.14 9.55 -7.28
C ASN A 58 14.49 8.90 -6.94
N ASN A 59 15.26 9.54 -6.06
CA ASN A 59 16.64 9.13 -5.77
C ASN A 59 16.73 8.07 -4.68
N ILE A 60 15.80 8.09 -3.73
CA ILE A 60 15.71 7.05 -2.70
C ILE A 60 14.99 5.85 -3.30
N TRP A 61 15.63 4.70 -3.20
CA TRP A 61 15.11 3.42 -3.65
C TRP A 61 14.84 2.49 -2.47
N VAL A 62 13.98 1.50 -2.69
CA VAL A 62 13.77 0.34 -1.81
C VAL A 62 14.01 -0.93 -2.59
N ILE A 63 14.40 -2.00 -1.89
CA ILE A 63 14.51 -3.32 -2.50
C ILE A 63 13.12 -3.97 -2.51
N VAL A 64 12.61 -4.29 -3.71
CA VAL A 64 11.39 -5.07 -3.95
C VAL A 64 11.80 -6.25 -4.81
N ASP A 65 11.56 -7.47 -4.35
CA ASP A 65 11.92 -8.72 -5.05
C ASP A 65 13.40 -8.77 -5.53
N GLY A 66 14.31 -8.18 -4.75
CA GLY A 66 15.73 -8.12 -5.07
C GLY A 66 16.16 -6.94 -5.96
N GLU A 67 15.21 -6.18 -6.50
CA GLU A 67 15.49 -5.03 -7.38
C GLU A 67 15.39 -3.69 -6.66
N LYS A 68 16.23 -2.72 -7.06
CA LYS A 68 16.15 -1.33 -6.59
C LYS A 68 15.02 -0.59 -7.31
N VAL A 69 13.96 -0.29 -6.58
CA VAL A 69 12.80 0.44 -7.09
C VAL A 69 12.72 1.83 -6.44
N PRO A 70 12.71 2.92 -7.22
CA PRO A 70 12.53 4.28 -6.69
C PRO A 70 11.25 4.43 -5.87
N LEU A 71 11.30 5.17 -4.75
CA LEU A 71 10.17 5.31 -3.84
C LEU A 71 8.88 5.81 -4.52
N TYR A 72 8.98 6.74 -5.48
CA TYR A 72 7.82 7.24 -6.20
C TYR A 72 7.07 6.19 -7.03
N LYS A 73 7.77 5.13 -7.47
CA LYS A 73 7.15 3.98 -8.14
C LYS A 73 6.55 3.00 -7.15
N THR A 74 6.86 3.14 -5.87
CA THR A 74 6.33 2.28 -4.82
C THR A 74 5.09 2.89 -4.18
N VAL A 75 4.23 1.97 -3.77
CA VAL A 75 3.04 2.17 -2.94
C VAL A 75 3.33 2.75 -1.55
N LEU A 76 4.59 2.75 -1.10
CA LEU A 76 4.98 3.22 0.23
C LEU A 76 4.74 4.72 0.42
N LEU A 77 4.73 5.52 -0.66
CA LEU A 77 4.42 6.95 -0.60
C LEU A 77 2.92 7.26 -0.48
N LYS A 78 2.04 6.25 -0.46
CA LYS A 78 0.59 6.48 -0.40
C LYS A 78 0.19 7.33 0.80
N TYR A 79 0.62 6.95 2.00
CA TYR A 79 0.32 7.68 3.25
C TYR A 79 0.93 9.07 3.25
N TYR A 80 2.19 9.19 2.84
CA TYR A 80 2.88 10.46 2.71
C TYR A 80 2.15 11.44 1.78
N ASN A 81 1.74 10.98 0.60
CA ASN A 81 1.01 11.81 -0.35
C ASN A 81 -0.41 12.14 0.14
N GLN A 82 -1.05 11.26 0.91
CA GLN A 82 -2.36 11.52 1.51
C GLN A 82 -2.26 12.59 2.61
N ALA A 83 -1.27 12.50 3.49
CA ALA A 83 -1.00 13.48 4.54
C ALA A 83 -0.69 14.88 3.99
N LEU A 84 0.07 14.95 2.88
CA LEU A 84 0.29 16.21 2.18
C LEU A 84 -1.01 16.81 1.65
N LYS A 85 -1.91 16.00 1.08
CA LYS A 85 -3.20 16.47 0.57
C LYS A 85 -4.10 17.00 1.69
N THR A 86 -4.12 16.35 2.85
CA THR A 86 -4.90 16.80 4.01
C THR A 86 -4.34 18.08 4.63
N ALA A 87 -3.02 18.26 4.65
CA ALA A 87 -2.37 19.47 5.16
C ALA A 87 -2.53 20.69 4.23
N SER A 88 -2.75 20.47 2.93
CA SER A 88 -2.80 21.54 1.92
C SER A 88 -4.17 22.24 1.79
N GLY A 89 -5.15 21.94 2.65
CA GLY A 89 -6.45 22.64 2.69
C GLY A 89 -7.30 22.53 1.40
N SER A 90 -6.92 21.67 0.44
CA SER A 90 -7.63 21.50 -0.83
C SER A 90 -8.89 20.65 -0.63
N HIS A 91 -9.91 21.26 -0.04
CA HIS A 91 -11.28 20.81 -0.22
C HIS A 91 -11.67 21.06 -1.68
N LYS A 92 -11.57 20.05 -2.56
CA LYS A 92 -12.46 19.82 -3.72
C LYS A 92 -11.96 18.67 -4.61
N SER A 93 -12.48 17.48 -4.34
CA SER A 93 -13.27 16.67 -5.29
C SER A 93 -13.41 15.26 -4.73
N ASN A 94 -14.59 14.66 -4.85
CA ASN A 94 -14.84 13.25 -4.53
C ASN A 94 -13.99 12.26 -5.36
N ASN A 95 -13.02 12.73 -6.16
CA ASN A 95 -12.05 11.92 -6.89
C ASN A 95 -10.85 11.44 -6.04
N GLY A 96 -10.81 11.77 -4.75
CA GLY A 96 -9.70 11.48 -3.84
C GLY A 96 -9.95 10.38 -2.80
N GLN A 97 -11.11 9.73 -2.81
CA GLN A 97 -11.34 8.59 -1.91
C GLN A 97 -10.34 7.49 -2.24
N ALA A 98 -9.64 6.98 -1.23
CA ALA A 98 -8.72 5.87 -1.39
C ALA A 98 -9.51 4.65 -1.90
N CYS A 99 -9.53 4.48 -3.21
CA CYS A 99 -10.15 3.35 -3.87
C CYS A 99 -9.15 2.21 -3.81
N HIS A 100 -9.37 1.19 -2.98
CA HIS A 100 -8.58 -0.03 -3.11
C HIS A 100 -9.02 -0.74 -4.37
N ARG A 101 -8.07 -1.36 -5.07
CA ARG A 101 -8.40 -2.20 -6.23
C ARG A 101 -9.31 -3.35 -5.80
N ASP A 102 -10.16 -3.83 -6.70
CA ASP A 102 -10.97 -5.03 -6.42
C ASP A 102 -10.09 -6.26 -6.22
N GLU A 103 -10.54 -7.15 -5.33
CA GLU A 103 -9.91 -8.44 -5.10
C GLU A 103 -10.90 -9.58 -5.38
N PHE A 104 -10.41 -10.82 -5.39
CA PHE A 104 -11.23 -11.99 -5.66
C PHE A 104 -10.98 -13.04 -4.60
N ILE A 105 -12.04 -13.76 -4.24
CA ILE A 105 -11.97 -14.91 -3.35
C ILE A 105 -12.57 -16.10 -4.07
N CYS A 106 -11.95 -17.26 -3.89
CA CYS A 106 -12.39 -18.52 -4.47
C CYS A 106 -13.46 -19.16 -3.56
N CYS A 107 -14.59 -19.55 -4.13
CA CYS A 107 -15.61 -20.30 -3.41
C CYS A 107 -15.11 -21.73 -3.15
N THR A 108 -15.12 -22.15 -1.88
CA THR A 108 -14.66 -23.48 -1.46
C THR A 108 -15.54 -24.64 -1.96
N ARG A 109 -16.78 -24.35 -2.39
CA ARG A 109 -17.74 -25.37 -2.88
C ARG A 109 -17.65 -25.63 -4.38
N CYS A 110 -17.50 -24.57 -5.19
CA CYS A 110 -17.52 -24.68 -6.65
C CYS A 110 -16.25 -24.19 -7.35
N ASN A 111 -15.26 -23.73 -6.58
CA ASN A 111 -13.98 -23.19 -7.05
C ASN A 111 -14.07 -21.96 -7.96
N LYS A 112 -15.25 -21.31 -8.02
CA LYS A 112 -15.41 -20.08 -8.79
C LYS A 112 -14.87 -18.86 -8.03
N GLU A 113 -14.18 -17.97 -8.73
CA GLU A 113 -13.73 -16.68 -8.22
C GLU A 113 -14.87 -15.66 -8.20
N ARG A 114 -15.04 -14.98 -7.05
CA ARG A 114 -16.03 -13.92 -6.85
C ARG A 114 -15.34 -12.61 -6.48
N ARG A 115 -15.80 -11.52 -7.11
CA ARG A 115 -15.20 -10.18 -6.98
C ARG A 115 -15.68 -9.46 -5.73
N PHE A 116 -14.73 -8.93 -4.97
CA PHE A 116 -14.94 -8.02 -3.87
C PHE A 116 -14.55 -6.59 -4.29
N ARG A 117 -15.53 -5.67 -4.18
CA ARG A 117 -15.30 -4.23 -4.29
C ARG A 117 -14.66 -3.78 -2.98
N LEU A 118 -13.69 -2.85 -3.03
CA LEU A 118 -12.95 -2.38 -1.85
C LEU A 118 -12.92 -0.82 -1.82
N ARG A 119 -14.09 -0.18 -1.89
CA ARG A 119 -14.23 1.29 -1.90
C ARG A 119 -14.57 1.86 -0.53
N THR A 120 -15.36 1.13 0.26
CA THR A 120 -15.73 1.52 1.62
C THR A 120 -15.03 0.68 2.68
N LYS A 121 -15.12 1.13 3.93
CA LYS A 121 -14.61 0.38 5.08
C LYS A 121 -15.42 -0.91 5.31
N GLU A 122 -16.74 -0.88 5.09
CA GLU A 122 -17.57 -2.09 5.17
C GLU A 122 -17.21 -3.09 4.07
N GLU A 123 -17.06 -2.62 2.82
CA GLU A 123 -16.63 -3.45 1.70
C GLU A 123 -15.25 -4.10 1.95
N CYS A 124 -14.29 -3.33 2.49
CA CYS A 124 -13.01 -3.88 2.90
C CYS A 124 -13.15 -4.92 4.02
N ARG A 125 -14.09 -4.73 4.96
CA ARG A 125 -14.35 -5.67 6.05
C ARG A 125 -14.92 -6.98 5.55
N HIS A 126 -15.89 -6.90 4.65
CA HIS A 126 -16.48 -8.07 4.01
C HIS A 126 -15.44 -8.95 3.32
N HIS A 127 -14.55 -8.34 2.52
CA HIS A 127 -13.45 -9.08 1.90
C HIS A 127 -12.47 -9.64 2.93
N HIS A 128 -12.12 -8.84 3.94
CA HIS A 128 -11.20 -9.26 4.99
C HIS A 128 -11.71 -10.51 5.73
N ASP A 129 -12.99 -10.51 6.12
CA ASP A 129 -13.60 -11.61 6.86
C ASP A 129 -13.78 -12.84 5.97
N ALA A 130 -14.19 -12.64 4.70
CA ALA A 130 -14.28 -13.71 3.71
C ALA A 130 -12.92 -14.39 3.45
N LEU A 131 -11.82 -13.62 3.42
CA LEU A 131 -10.48 -14.15 3.26
C LEU A 131 -10.02 -14.97 4.47
N ALA A 132 -10.52 -14.63 5.66
CA ALA A 132 -10.22 -15.33 6.90
C ALA A 132 -11.08 -16.58 7.12
N ASP A 133 -12.21 -16.70 6.42
CA ASP A 133 -13.11 -17.84 6.52
C ASP A 133 -12.68 -18.99 5.57
N PRO A 134 -12.17 -20.12 6.09
CA PRO A 134 -11.76 -21.25 5.28
C PRO A 134 -12.92 -21.98 4.60
N ASN A 135 -14.18 -21.65 4.92
CA ASN A 135 -15.38 -22.26 4.38
C ASN A 135 -16.21 -21.29 3.51
N TRP A 136 -15.62 -20.14 3.13
CA TRP A 136 -16.32 -19.12 2.38
C TRP A 136 -16.93 -19.68 1.08
N LYS A 137 -18.20 -19.37 0.83
CA LYS A 137 -18.94 -19.80 -0.37
C LYS A 137 -19.67 -18.64 -1.05
N CYS A 138 -20.08 -18.84 -2.31
CA CYS A 138 -20.77 -17.83 -3.12
C CYS A 138 -21.94 -17.15 -2.39
N SER A 139 -22.74 -17.92 -1.65
CA SER A 139 -23.90 -17.42 -0.91
C SER A 139 -23.55 -16.49 0.25
N ASP A 140 -22.29 -16.48 0.67
CA ASP A 140 -21.78 -15.63 1.75
C ASP A 140 -21.31 -14.26 1.23
N LEU A 141 -21.47 -13.99 -0.08
CA LEU A 141 -21.20 -12.68 -0.65
C LEU A 141 -22.23 -11.65 -0.12
N PRO A 142 -21.80 -10.51 0.46
CA PRO A 142 -22.69 -9.70 1.29
C PRO A 142 -23.66 -8.80 0.54
N TYR A 143 -23.37 -8.44 -0.72
CA TYR A 143 -24.15 -7.43 -1.46
C TYR A 143 -24.74 -7.92 -2.78
N ASP A 144 -24.18 -8.97 -3.39
CA ASP A 144 -24.73 -9.58 -4.61
C ASP A 144 -25.29 -10.97 -4.25
N LYS A 145 -26.57 -11.22 -4.55
CA LYS A 145 -27.20 -12.54 -4.35
C LYS A 145 -26.68 -13.50 -5.41
N ILE A 146 -25.60 -14.21 -5.10
CA ILE A 146 -24.94 -15.15 -6.01
C ILE A 146 -24.85 -16.55 -5.39
N THR A 147 -24.97 -17.56 -6.23
CA THR A 147 -24.95 -18.97 -5.87
C THR A 147 -23.80 -19.69 -6.58
N CYS A 148 -23.66 -20.99 -6.32
CA CYS A 148 -22.68 -21.81 -7.02
C CYS A 148 -23.09 -22.10 -8.47
N ASP A 149 -24.38 -21.98 -8.79
CA ASP A 149 -24.92 -22.25 -10.13
C ASP A 149 -24.68 -21.08 -11.07
N ASP A 150 -24.58 -19.86 -10.53
CA ASP A 150 -24.27 -18.66 -11.31
C ASP A 150 -22.88 -18.74 -11.94
N GLU A 151 -22.79 -18.24 -13.17
CA GLU A 151 -21.55 -18.21 -13.95
C GLU A 151 -20.46 -17.34 -13.29
N GLU A 152 -19.21 -17.71 -13.55
CA GLU A 152 -18.05 -16.95 -13.11
C GLU A 152 -17.82 -15.72 -14.01
N GLU A 153 -17.27 -14.66 -13.43
CA GLU A 153 -16.81 -13.53 -14.24
C GLU A 153 -15.71 -13.97 -15.22
N ARG A 154 -15.92 -13.69 -16.51
CA ARG A 154 -14.96 -13.99 -17.58
C ARG A 154 -13.57 -13.42 -17.27
N GLY A 155 -12.53 -14.21 -17.53
CA GLY A 155 -11.13 -13.82 -17.26
C GLY A 155 -10.71 -12.48 -17.87
N SER A 156 -11.23 -12.13 -19.07
CA SER A 156 -10.94 -10.85 -19.72
C SER A 156 -11.40 -9.62 -18.94
N ARG A 157 -12.38 -9.76 -18.02
CA ARG A 157 -12.88 -8.67 -17.19
C ARG A 157 -12.11 -8.54 -15.87
N ARG A 158 -11.35 -9.57 -15.46
CA ARG A 158 -10.53 -9.54 -14.23
C ARG A 158 -9.37 -8.54 -14.27
N VAL A 159 -8.99 -8.07 -15.46
CA VAL A 159 -7.99 -6.98 -15.58
C VAL A 159 -8.51 -5.66 -15.03
N TYR A 160 -9.83 -5.46 -15.03
CA TYR A 160 -10.46 -4.23 -14.57
C TYR A 160 -10.68 -4.28 -13.06
N ARG A 161 -9.72 -3.77 -12.28
CA ARG A 161 -9.77 -3.79 -10.80
C ARG A 161 -10.30 -2.49 -10.19
N GLY A 162 -11.02 -1.69 -10.97
CA GLY A 162 -11.68 -0.48 -10.47
C GLY A 162 -10.76 0.68 -10.07
N CYS A 163 -9.51 0.69 -10.56
CA CYS A 163 -8.62 1.83 -10.36
C CYS A 163 -9.14 3.07 -11.09
N THR A 164 -9.18 4.20 -10.38
CA THR A 164 -9.67 5.49 -10.88
C THR A 164 -8.79 6.10 -11.97
N HIS A 165 -7.51 5.74 -12.03
CA HIS A 165 -6.56 6.29 -12.99
C HIS A 165 -6.46 5.50 -14.29
N SER A 166 -6.69 4.18 -14.26
CA SER A 166 -6.61 3.34 -15.44
C SER A 166 -7.39 2.05 -15.21
N ALA A 167 -8.24 1.69 -16.17
CA ALA A 167 -9.05 0.49 -16.09
C ALA A 167 -8.17 -0.77 -15.99
N ALA A 168 -7.07 -0.85 -16.76
CA ALA A 168 -6.14 -1.98 -16.76
C ALA A 168 -4.96 -1.80 -15.78
N CYS A 169 -5.15 -1.03 -14.71
CA CYS A 169 -4.10 -0.77 -13.73
C CYS A 169 -3.63 -2.07 -13.06
N LYS A 170 -2.33 -2.38 -13.17
CA LYS A 170 -1.69 -3.52 -12.51
C LYS A 170 -1.38 -3.30 -11.02
N GLY A 171 -1.70 -2.12 -10.50
CA GLY A 171 -1.47 -1.74 -9.10
C GLY A 171 -0.63 -0.48 -8.97
N CYS A 172 -1.28 0.69 -8.95
CA CYS A 172 -0.62 1.97 -8.72
C CYS A 172 -0.64 2.35 -7.24
N THR A 173 0.11 3.41 -6.91
CA THR A 173 0.20 3.97 -5.56
C THR A 173 -1.14 4.47 -5.00
N SER A 174 -2.11 4.76 -5.87
CA SER A 174 -3.46 5.17 -5.46
C SER A 174 -4.35 3.97 -5.10
N CYS A 175 -4.24 2.84 -5.81
CA CYS A 175 -5.18 1.72 -5.67
C CYS A 175 -4.69 0.52 -4.87
N VAL A 176 -3.39 0.25 -4.81
CA VAL A 176 -2.86 -0.79 -3.92
C VAL A 176 -2.72 -0.21 -2.52
N CYS A 177 -3.04 -1.00 -1.50
CA CYS A 177 -2.94 -0.59 -0.11
C CYS A 177 -2.25 -1.66 0.71
N PHE A 178 -1.28 -1.26 1.53
CA PHE A 178 -0.54 -2.19 2.40
C PHE A 178 -0.98 -2.10 3.87
N GLY A 179 -2.03 -1.33 4.16
CA GLY A 179 -2.70 -1.31 5.46
C GLY A 179 -3.02 0.11 5.87
N CYS A 180 -4.21 0.61 5.51
CA CYS A 180 -4.71 1.91 5.96
C CYS A 180 -5.94 1.70 6.84
N GLU A 181 -6.47 2.77 7.40
CA GLU A 181 -7.65 2.73 8.28
C GLU A 181 -8.93 2.22 7.60
N LEU A 182 -8.96 2.14 6.26
CA LEU A 182 -10.08 1.54 5.51
C LEU A 182 -10.02 0.01 5.46
N CYS A 183 -8.83 -0.60 5.42
CA CYS A 183 -8.67 -2.05 5.25
C CYS A 183 -8.04 -2.76 6.44
N ARG A 184 -7.81 -2.04 7.55
CA ARG A 184 -7.31 -2.60 8.80
C ARG A 184 -8.30 -2.31 9.92
N PHE A 185 -8.49 -3.32 10.77
CA PHE A 185 -9.56 -3.36 11.75
C PHE A 185 -8.95 -3.57 13.13
N SER A 186 -9.16 -2.61 14.04
CA SER A 186 -8.61 -2.65 15.40
C SER A 186 -9.21 -3.77 16.26
N ASP A 187 -10.40 -4.24 15.89
CA ASP A 187 -11.11 -5.36 16.47
C ASP A 187 -10.72 -6.72 15.84
N CYS A 188 -9.80 -6.74 14.87
CA CYS A 188 -9.31 -7.96 14.26
C CYS A 188 -7.93 -8.35 14.79
N THR A 189 -7.75 -9.63 15.10
CA THR A 189 -6.51 -10.23 15.62
C THR A 189 -5.59 -10.84 14.55
N CYS A 190 -5.93 -10.71 13.26
CA CYS A 190 -5.06 -11.25 12.21
C CYS A 190 -3.69 -10.55 12.25
N GLN A 191 -2.64 -11.26 11.83
CA GLN A 191 -1.26 -10.75 11.90
C GLN A 191 -1.13 -9.38 11.24
N THR A 192 -1.78 -9.17 10.09
CA THR A 192 -1.65 -7.93 9.35
C THR A 192 -2.39 -6.74 9.99
N CYS A 193 -3.54 -6.98 10.63
CA CYS A 193 -4.23 -5.95 11.42
C CYS A 193 -3.46 -5.64 12.71
N THR A 194 -2.94 -6.67 13.39
CA THR A 194 -2.11 -6.52 14.58
C THR A 194 -0.83 -5.72 14.28
N ASP A 195 -0.12 -6.07 13.20
CA ASP A 195 1.09 -5.35 12.78
C ASP A 195 0.79 -3.90 12.44
N PHE A 196 -0.30 -3.64 11.72
CA PHE A 196 -0.72 -2.28 11.44
C PHE A 196 -1.00 -1.49 12.73
N THR A 197 -1.85 -2.01 13.63
CA THR A 197 -2.23 -1.32 14.86
C THR A 197 -1.04 -1.09 15.79
N ARG A 198 -0.12 -2.05 15.88
CA ARG A 198 1.11 -1.90 16.67
C ARG A 198 2.04 -0.84 16.07
N ASN A 199 2.19 -0.81 14.76
CA ASN A 199 3.03 0.18 14.08
C ASN A 199 2.39 1.57 13.99
N ALA A 200 1.06 1.66 14.06
CA ALA A 200 0.29 2.89 14.03
C ALA A 200 0.31 3.67 15.35
N LYS A 201 0.53 2.99 16.48
CA LYS A 201 0.59 3.59 17.84
C LYS A 201 1.95 4.20 18.19
N ALA A 202 2.90 4.24 17.25
CA ALA A 202 4.27 4.70 17.45
C ALA A 202 4.54 6.05 16.79
#